data_AF-A0A7S0D9N0-F1
#
_entry.id   AF-A0A7S0D9N0-F1
#
_cell.length_a   1.000
_cell.length_b   1.000
_cell.length_c   1.000
_cell.angle_alpha   90.00
_cell.angle_beta   90.00
_cell.angle_gamma   90.00
#
_symmetry.space_group_name_H-M   'P 1'
#
loop_
_entity.id
_entity.type
_entity.pdbx_description
1 polymer ?
#
loop_
_entity_poly.entity_id
_entity_poly.type
_entity_poly.pdbx_seq_one_letter_code
_entity_poly.pdbx_strand_id
1 'polypeptide(L)'
;MENVLEEVYDDTLVQIDDKGLKPIGRRYGRVSRKLLRDELINRCAKNGVKYYEGLVDSVQNQRDGTKLIRASEGAEFGARVVAMSTGHNREVLEYEEGSPPAWQTAYGIEIDAPDHPWEPNKAVFMDLTQSDDEIITSMGRRIPSFLYVLPSKDKVFIEETCLVSKVQVPFDELKRRLYRRLEKLDFKFDQSQIIEEEASWIPLGGSLPKVPQQVVAFGAAAGLVHPATGYSIINSLKMAEPVAEAIASGLQSDMGAMGSTTASAGAWKAIWGAENRRKMAFYQFGSDLIAKMPLGTLREFMRTFYSLPPNIWKGFLSHRLTSPMLVPLALLMFAYGNDDLRMALVSELASPAGASLIKTIFDAQGAENAAHNEADLLARDEEDADLMIRRVSPLREPLKGVFRREQLSESGPSGFAK
;
A
#
# COMPACT_ATOMS: atom_id res chain seq x y z
N MET A 1 -15.16 13.33 -3.97
CA MET A 1 -14.62 12.13 -4.62
C MET A 1 -15.70 11.09 -4.89
N GLU A 2 -16.98 11.32 -4.54
CA GLU A 2 -18.07 10.40 -4.94
C GLU A 2 -18.18 10.27 -6.46
N ASN A 3 -17.87 11.35 -7.19
CA ASN A 3 -17.83 11.42 -8.65
C ASN A 3 -16.77 10.51 -9.32
N VAL A 4 -15.95 9.80 -8.55
CA VAL A 4 -14.96 8.85 -9.11
C VAL A 4 -15.34 7.39 -8.87
N LEU A 5 -16.46 7.11 -8.20
CA LEU A 5 -16.94 5.75 -7.96
C LEU A 5 -17.71 5.24 -9.20
N GLU A 6 -17.38 4.03 -9.65
CA GLU A 6 -18.12 3.32 -10.72
C GLU A 6 -19.28 2.55 -10.11
N GLU A 7 -19.00 1.79 -9.06
CA GLU A 7 -19.98 0.94 -8.39
C GLU A 7 -19.83 1.05 -6.88
N VAL A 8 -20.95 0.94 -6.18
CA VAL A 8 -21.02 0.95 -4.72
C VAL A 8 -21.80 -0.26 -4.25
N TYR A 9 -21.16 -1.04 -3.38
CA TYR A 9 -21.71 -2.25 -2.80
C TYR A 9 -22.12 -1.98 -1.35
N ASP A 10 -23.33 -2.38 -1.01
CA ASP A 10 -23.89 -2.21 0.34
C ASP A 10 -23.23 -3.15 1.34
N ASP A 11 -22.74 -4.29 0.86
CA ASP A 11 -21.98 -5.22 1.66
C ASP A 11 -20.95 -5.98 0.80
N THR A 12 -20.03 -6.60 1.51
CA THR A 12 -19.08 -7.57 0.98
C THR A 12 -19.37 -8.94 1.56
N LEU A 13 -19.19 -9.96 0.72
CA LEU A 13 -19.39 -11.34 1.04
C LEU A 13 -18.05 -12.07 1.11
N VAL A 14 -17.93 -13.01 2.05
CA VAL A 14 -16.83 -13.97 2.09
C VAL A 14 -17.38 -15.39 2.13
N GLN A 15 -16.73 -16.29 1.40
CA GLN A 15 -16.97 -17.72 1.47
C GLN A 15 -15.67 -18.41 1.85
N ILE A 16 -15.62 -18.97 3.06
CA ILE A 16 -14.40 -19.55 3.61
C ILE A 16 -14.34 -21.06 3.32
N ASP A 17 -15.50 -21.71 3.36
CA ASP A 17 -15.71 -23.12 3.12
C ASP A 17 -16.95 -23.31 2.24
N ASP A 18 -17.35 -24.56 2.02
CA ASP A 18 -18.47 -24.89 1.13
C ASP A 18 -19.85 -24.59 1.75
N LYS A 19 -19.91 -23.82 2.86
CA LYS A 19 -21.16 -23.42 3.53
C LYS A 19 -21.76 -22.12 2.98
N GLY A 20 -21.28 -21.66 1.83
CA GLY A 20 -21.81 -20.51 1.10
C GLY A 20 -21.27 -19.15 1.53
N LEU A 21 -21.67 -18.12 0.77
CA LEU A 21 -21.29 -16.72 0.98
C LEU A 21 -21.94 -16.15 2.25
N LYS A 22 -21.15 -15.41 3.02
CA LYS A 22 -21.60 -14.74 4.25
C LYS A 22 -21.27 -13.25 4.22
N PRO A 23 -22.23 -12.36 4.56
CA PRO A 23 -21.95 -10.95 4.71
C PRO A 23 -20.99 -10.67 5.87
N ILE A 24 -20.08 -9.71 5.68
CA ILE A 24 -19.17 -9.23 6.74
C ILE A 24 -19.48 -7.79 7.18
N GLY A 25 -20.59 -7.21 6.72
CA GLY A 25 -21.09 -5.91 7.14
C GLY A 25 -20.11 -4.77 6.79
N ARG A 26 -19.56 -4.79 5.59
CA ARG A 26 -18.60 -3.78 5.09
C ARG A 26 -18.95 -3.37 3.67
N ARG A 27 -19.31 -2.11 3.51
CA ARG A 27 -19.48 -1.47 2.21
C ARG A 27 -18.16 -1.48 1.43
N TYR A 28 -18.28 -1.57 0.12
CA TYR A 28 -17.16 -1.53 -0.81
C TYR A 28 -17.48 -0.60 -1.98
N GLY A 29 -16.46 0.01 -2.58
CA GLY A 29 -16.63 0.91 -3.71
C GLY A 29 -15.57 0.61 -4.75
N ARG A 30 -16.00 0.37 -5.99
CA ARG A 30 -15.11 0.27 -7.15
C ARG A 30 -14.85 1.69 -7.65
N VAL A 31 -13.58 2.06 -7.76
CA VAL A 31 -13.18 3.41 -8.17
C VAL A 31 -12.79 3.39 -9.65
N SER A 32 -13.37 4.31 -10.42
CA SER A 32 -12.88 4.60 -11.76
C SER A 32 -11.55 5.30 -11.65
N ARG A 33 -10.54 4.67 -12.20
CA ARG A 33 -9.16 5.11 -12.02
C ARG A 33 -8.81 6.23 -12.96
N LYS A 34 -9.42 6.22 -14.14
CA LYS A 34 -9.37 7.36 -15.06
C LYS A 34 -9.97 8.57 -14.38
N LEU A 35 -11.20 8.47 -13.84
CA LEU A 35 -11.82 9.60 -13.15
C LEU A 35 -11.04 10.01 -11.90
N LEU A 36 -10.54 9.06 -11.10
CA LEU A 36 -9.71 9.37 -9.93
C LEU A 36 -8.42 10.09 -10.33
N ARG A 37 -7.67 9.56 -11.31
CA ARG A 37 -6.44 10.15 -11.81
C ARG A 37 -6.70 11.56 -12.35
N ASP A 38 -7.70 11.69 -13.21
CA ASP A 38 -8.03 12.96 -13.86
C ASP A 38 -8.50 13.99 -12.81
N GLU A 39 -9.29 13.58 -11.81
CA GLU A 39 -9.68 14.44 -10.67
C GLU A 39 -8.45 14.91 -9.87
N LEU A 40 -7.53 14.00 -9.52
CA LEU A 40 -6.33 14.33 -8.76
C LEU A 40 -5.38 15.26 -9.55
N ILE A 41 -5.16 14.97 -10.84
CA ILE A 41 -4.35 15.81 -11.74
C ILE A 41 -4.98 17.20 -11.87
N ASN A 42 -6.30 17.27 -12.09
CA ASN A 42 -7.00 18.54 -12.21
C ASN A 42 -6.93 19.38 -10.94
N ARG A 43 -7.02 18.75 -9.76
CA ARG A 43 -6.81 19.44 -8.46
C ARG A 43 -5.40 20.01 -8.35
N CYS A 44 -4.39 19.22 -8.68
CA CYS A 44 -3.00 19.66 -8.68
C CYS A 44 -2.77 20.82 -9.65
N ALA A 45 -3.28 20.71 -10.89
CA ALA A 45 -3.18 21.76 -11.90
C ALA A 45 -3.82 23.08 -11.45
N LYS A 46 -5.04 23.01 -10.89
CA LYS A 46 -5.75 24.16 -10.29
C LYS A 46 -4.97 24.83 -9.15
N ASN A 47 -4.14 24.08 -8.44
CA ASN A 47 -3.29 24.56 -7.36
C ASN A 47 -1.85 24.88 -7.79
N GLY A 48 -1.59 25.01 -9.09
CA GLY A 48 -0.29 25.53 -9.56
C GLY A 48 0.74 24.47 -9.95
N VAL A 49 0.44 23.17 -9.86
CA VAL A 49 1.37 22.10 -10.28
C VAL A 49 1.55 22.09 -11.79
N LYS A 50 2.82 22.11 -12.24
CA LYS A 50 3.24 21.98 -13.64
C LYS A 50 3.54 20.52 -13.99
N TYR A 51 3.13 20.13 -15.18
CA TYR A 51 3.37 18.82 -15.74
C TYR A 51 4.34 18.95 -16.91
N TYR A 52 5.26 18.01 -16.98
CA TYR A 52 6.15 17.81 -18.11
C TYR A 52 6.01 16.34 -18.51
N GLU A 53 5.74 16.08 -19.78
CA GLU A 53 5.66 14.74 -20.31
C GLU A 53 7.05 14.27 -20.74
N GLY A 54 7.52 13.17 -20.17
CA GLY A 54 8.85 12.62 -20.42
C GLY A 54 9.20 11.56 -19.38
N LEU A 55 10.24 10.77 -19.68
CA LEU A 55 10.80 9.81 -18.74
C LEU A 55 11.92 10.49 -17.93
N VAL A 56 12.08 10.12 -16.66
CA VAL A 56 13.21 10.59 -15.85
C VAL A 56 14.33 9.56 -15.95
N ASP A 57 15.47 9.95 -16.52
CA ASP A 57 16.62 9.07 -16.72
C ASP A 57 17.52 9.02 -15.48
N SER A 58 17.69 10.15 -14.79
CA SER A 58 18.49 10.21 -13.57
C SER A 58 18.15 11.39 -12.66
N VAL A 59 18.45 11.21 -11.37
CA VAL A 59 18.38 12.28 -10.36
C VAL A 59 19.72 12.33 -9.63
N GLN A 60 20.36 13.49 -9.63
CA GLN A 60 21.69 13.70 -9.05
C GLN A 60 21.67 14.80 -8.00
N ASN A 61 22.18 14.51 -6.82
CA ASN A 61 22.30 15.49 -5.74
C ASN A 61 23.43 16.48 -6.05
N GLN A 62 23.14 17.77 -5.93
CA GLN A 62 24.09 18.86 -6.13
C GLN A 62 24.65 19.34 -4.78
N ARG A 63 25.81 20.01 -4.82
CA ARG A 63 26.50 20.50 -3.61
C ARG A 63 25.75 21.61 -2.88
N ASP A 64 24.92 22.36 -3.59
CA ASP A 64 24.05 23.40 -3.04
C ASP A 64 22.75 22.83 -2.43
N GLY A 65 22.64 21.50 -2.34
CA GLY A 65 21.49 20.78 -1.80
C GLY A 65 20.32 20.63 -2.76
N THR A 66 20.40 21.18 -3.98
CA THR A 66 19.43 20.93 -5.03
C THR A 66 19.65 19.58 -5.70
N LYS A 67 18.73 19.18 -6.57
CA LYS A 67 18.73 17.94 -7.34
C LYS A 67 18.60 18.31 -8.80
N LEU A 68 19.51 17.78 -9.60
CA LEU A 68 19.45 17.86 -11.05
C LEU A 68 18.69 16.62 -11.55
N ILE A 69 17.55 16.84 -12.19
CA ILE A 69 16.77 15.80 -12.85
C ILE A 69 17.09 15.88 -14.35
N ARG A 70 17.51 14.76 -14.92
CA ARG A 70 17.62 14.62 -16.38
C ARG A 70 16.46 13.77 -16.87
N ALA A 71 15.72 14.31 -17.83
CA ALA A 71 14.64 13.62 -18.50
C ALA A 71 15.08 13.17 -19.90
N SER A 72 14.32 12.23 -20.46
CA SER A 72 14.43 11.78 -21.84
C SER A 72 14.45 12.98 -22.78
N GLU A 73 15.17 12.86 -23.89
CA GLU A 73 15.33 13.93 -24.89
C GLU A 73 16.20 15.12 -24.41
N GLY A 74 16.88 14.98 -23.26
CA GLY A 74 17.92 15.90 -22.81
C GLY A 74 17.42 17.10 -22.00
N ALA A 75 16.14 17.13 -21.61
CA ALA A 75 15.62 18.15 -20.72
C ALA A 75 16.21 18.04 -19.31
N GLU A 76 16.56 19.18 -18.71
CA GLU A 76 17.11 19.25 -17.36
C GLU A 76 16.27 20.14 -16.44
N PHE A 77 16.06 19.69 -15.21
CA PHE A 77 15.32 20.44 -14.19
C PHE A 77 16.11 20.49 -12.88
N GLY A 78 16.05 21.65 -12.20
CA GLY A 78 16.55 21.80 -10.84
C GLY A 78 15.40 21.75 -9.83
N ALA A 79 15.55 20.97 -8.76
CA ALA A 79 14.57 20.90 -7.67
C ALA A 79 15.23 20.90 -6.30
N ARG A 80 14.57 21.48 -5.29
CA ARG A 80 15.01 21.37 -3.89
C ARG A 80 14.65 20.01 -3.30
N VAL A 81 13.52 19.43 -3.68
CA VAL A 81 13.07 18.11 -3.24
C VAL A 81 12.54 17.36 -4.46
N VAL A 82 12.86 16.07 -4.55
CA VAL A 82 12.32 15.17 -5.58
C VAL A 82 11.57 14.05 -4.86
N ALA A 83 10.32 13.82 -5.25
CA ALA A 83 9.48 12.75 -4.71
C ALA A 83 9.09 11.76 -5.83
N MET A 84 9.71 10.58 -5.82
CA MET A 84 9.48 9.52 -6.78
C MET A 84 8.15 8.81 -6.51
N SER A 85 7.19 8.97 -7.42
CA SER A 85 5.85 8.34 -7.36
C SER A 85 5.66 7.32 -8.49
N THR A 86 6.70 6.55 -8.81
CA THR A 86 6.88 5.74 -10.04
C THR A 86 6.35 4.30 -9.93
N GLY A 87 5.30 4.07 -9.14
CA GLY A 87 4.78 2.72 -8.91
C GLY A 87 5.83 1.84 -8.20
N HIS A 88 6.11 0.64 -8.72
CA HIS A 88 7.09 -0.28 -8.11
C HIS A 88 8.54 -0.05 -8.55
N ASN A 89 8.82 0.95 -9.40
CA ASN A 89 10.18 1.23 -9.85
C ASN A 89 11.04 1.72 -8.65
N ARG A 90 12.20 1.06 -8.47
CA ARG A 90 13.16 1.23 -7.37
C ARG A 90 14.50 1.85 -7.79
N GLU A 91 14.73 2.12 -9.08
CA GLU A 91 16.07 2.39 -9.65
C GLU A 91 16.80 3.62 -9.07
N VAL A 92 16.06 4.63 -8.60
CA VAL A 92 16.62 5.91 -8.12
C VAL A 92 16.67 5.98 -6.58
N LEU A 93 16.28 4.90 -5.89
CA LEU A 93 16.13 4.86 -4.44
C LEU A 93 17.02 3.79 -3.81
N GLU A 94 17.55 4.09 -2.63
CA GLU A 94 18.25 3.10 -1.81
C GLU A 94 17.26 2.34 -0.93
N TYR A 95 17.40 1.02 -0.83
CA TYR A 95 16.59 0.15 0.02
C TYR A 95 17.49 -0.58 1.04
N GLU A 96 16.90 -0.92 2.18
CA GLU A 96 17.53 -1.76 3.19
C GLU A 96 17.82 -3.17 2.64
N GLU A 97 18.84 -3.83 3.15
CA GLU A 97 19.04 -5.25 2.86
C GLU A 97 17.93 -6.07 3.51
N GLY A 98 17.40 -7.06 2.79
CA GLY A 98 16.27 -7.82 3.27
C GLY A 98 15.84 -8.94 2.33
N SER A 99 14.81 -9.67 2.76
CA SER A 99 14.22 -10.72 1.95
C SER A 99 13.42 -10.13 0.77
N PRO A 100 13.35 -10.84 -0.37
CA PRO A 100 12.47 -10.43 -1.46
C PRO A 100 11.02 -10.34 -0.97
N PRO A 101 10.20 -9.49 -1.62
CA PRO A 101 8.78 -9.39 -1.27
C PRO A 101 8.07 -10.73 -1.51
N ALA A 102 6.96 -10.93 -0.79
CA ALA A 102 5.97 -11.90 -1.23
C ALA A 102 5.18 -11.34 -2.42
N TRP A 103 4.35 -12.16 -3.04
CA TRP A 103 3.59 -11.82 -4.23
C TRP A 103 2.12 -12.15 -4.05
N GLN A 104 1.29 -11.18 -4.37
CA GLN A 104 -0.11 -11.41 -4.74
C GLN A 104 -0.19 -11.36 -6.25
N THR A 105 -0.79 -12.38 -6.83
CA THR A 105 -0.90 -12.52 -8.29
C THR A 105 -2.36 -12.77 -8.63
N ALA A 106 -2.87 -12.08 -9.64
CA ALA A 106 -4.28 -12.16 -9.99
C ALA A 106 -4.47 -12.12 -11.51
N TYR A 107 -5.47 -12.86 -11.97
CA TYR A 107 -5.99 -12.81 -13.33
C TYR A 107 -7.51 -12.67 -13.29
N GLY A 108 -8.02 -11.65 -13.96
CA GLY A 108 -9.44 -11.35 -13.99
C GLY A 108 -9.93 -10.94 -15.37
N ILE A 109 -11.25 -10.99 -15.52
CA ILE A 109 -11.96 -10.60 -16.73
C ILE A 109 -13.19 -9.78 -16.36
N GLU A 110 -13.49 -8.78 -17.16
CA GLU A 110 -14.79 -8.09 -17.13
C GLU A 110 -15.65 -8.58 -18.30
N ILE A 111 -16.88 -8.97 -18.01
CA ILE A 111 -17.78 -9.62 -18.96
C ILE A 111 -19.09 -8.83 -19.05
N ASP A 112 -19.58 -8.62 -20.27
CA ASP A 112 -20.97 -8.20 -20.53
C ASP A 112 -21.92 -9.39 -20.29
N ALA A 113 -22.59 -9.40 -19.14
CA ALA A 113 -23.33 -10.56 -18.64
C ALA A 113 -24.54 -10.12 -17.80
N PRO A 114 -25.63 -9.64 -18.43
CA PRO A 114 -26.82 -9.17 -17.71
C PRO A 114 -27.53 -10.27 -16.90
N ASP A 115 -27.32 -11.55 -17.26
CA ASP A 115 -27.91 -12.71 -16.60
C ASP A 115 -26.95 -13.38 -15.58
N HIS A 116 -25.92 -12.67 -15.11
CA HIS A 116 -24.98 -13.24 -14.15
C HIS A 116 -25.64 -13.60 -12.80
N PRO A 117 -25.16 -14.63 -12.07
CA PRO A 117 -25.83 -15.13 -10.87
C PRO A 117 -25.59 -14.30 -9.59
N TRP A 118 -24.67 -13.34 -9.61
CA TRP A 118 -24.31 -12.54 -8.43
C TRP A 118 -25.25 -11.36 -8.21
N GLU A 119 -25.49 -11.00 -6.95
CA GLU A 119 -26.33 -9.88 -6.58
C GLU A 119 -25.59 -8.55 -6.84
N PRO A 120 -26.08 -7.66 -7.74
CA PRO A 120 -25.35 -6.45 -8.17
C PRO A 120 -24.86 -5.51 -7.06
N ASN A 121 -25.55 -5.46 -5.91
CA ASN A 121 -25.19 -4.58 -4.79
C ASN A 121 -24.29 -5.25 -3.74
N LYS A 122 -23.79 -6.47 -3.99
CA LYS A 122 -22.89 -7.19 -3.07
C LYS A 122 -21.63 -7.67 -3.77
N ALA A 123 -20.49 -7.18 -3.29
CA ALA A 123 -19.18 -7.63 -3.78
C ALA A 123 -18.80 -8.96 -3.12
N VAL A 124 -18.40 -9.97 -3.89
CA VAL A 124 -17.72 -11.14 -3.33
C VAL A 124 -16.26 -10.75 -3.12
N PHE A 125 -15.92 -10.45 -1.88
CA PHE A 125 -14.60 -9.98 -1.51
C PHE A 125 -13.58 -11.11 -1.46
N MET A 126 -14.02 -12.31 -1.09
CA MET A 126 -13.16 -13.48 -1.02
C MET A 126 -13.98 -14.77 -0.98
N ASP A 127 -13.92 -15.57 -2.04
CA ASP A 127 -14.37 -16.97 -2.03
C ASP A 127 -13.18 -17.93 -2.11
N LEU A 128 -12.86 -18.56 -0.96
CA LEU A 128 -11.77 -19.51 -0.73
C LEU A 128 -12.16 -20.98 -1.01
N THR A 129 -13.30 -21.25 -1.64
CA THR A 129 -13.50 -22.54 -2.31
C THR A 129 -12.40 -22.72 -3.36
N GLN A 130 -12.10 -23.95 -3.79
CA GLN A 130 -11.00 -24.18 -4.73
C GLN A 130 -11.51 -24.67 -6.08
N SER A 131 -10.88 -24.16 -7.15
CA SER A 131 -11.15 -24.60 -8.52
C SER A 131 -10.90 -26.10 -8.70
N ASP A 132 -9.94 -26.67 -7.98
CA ASP A 132 -9.46 -28.05 -8.05
C ASP A 132 -9.35 -28.61 -6.63
N ASP A 133 -9.45 -29.93 -6.49
CA ASP A 133 -9.20 -30.59 -5.23
C ASP A 133 -7.75 -30.37 -4.76
N GLU A 134 -7.52 -30.44 -3.46
CA GLU A 134 -6.17 -30.28 -2.91
C GLU A 134 -5.31 -31.50 -3.27
N ILE A 135 -4.31 -31.27 -4.13
CA ILE A 135 -3.34 -32.30 -4.52
C ILE A 135 -1.99 -31.97 -3.86
N ILE A 136 -1.46 -32.91 -3.09
CA ILE A 136 -0.08 -32.87 -2.61
C ILE A 136 0.80 -33.48 -3.70
N THR A 137 1.64 -32.67 -4.32
CA THR A 137 2.56 -33.12 -5.38
C THR A 137 3.98 -33.29 -4.83
N SER A 138 4.88 -33.90 -5.61
CA SER A 138 6.33 -33.92 -5.31
C SER A 138 6.94 -32.51 -5.27
N MET A 139 6.30 -31.51 -5.88
CA MET A 139 6.67 -30.09 -5.83
C MET A 139 6.04 -29.34 -4.65
N GLY A 140 5.38 -30.06 -3.73
CA GLY A 140 4.71 -29.50 -2.57
C GLY A 140 3.21 -29.32 -2.75
N ARG A 141 2.61 -28.61 -1.78
CA ARG A 141 1.19 -28.27 -1.79
C ARG A 141 0.94 -27.12 -2.77
N ARG A 142 -0.19 -27.17 -3.46
CA ARG A 142 -0.65 -26.08 -4.33
C ARG A 142 -0.91 -24.83 -3.51
N ILE A 143 -0.43 -23.68 -3.99
CA ILE A 143 -0.71 -22.39 -3.39
C ILE A 143 -2.20 -22.06 -3.55
N PRO A 144 -2.94 -21.79 -2.46
CA PRO A 144 -4.35 -21.43 -2.52
C PRO A 144 -4.60 -20.14 -3.31
N SER A 145 -5.74 -20.11 -4.00
CA SER A 145 -6.29 -18.89 -4.60
C SER A 145 -7.76 -18.73 -4.22
N PHE A 146 -8.30 -17.53 -4.37
CA PHE A 146 -9.69 -17.19 -4.10
C PHE A 146 -10.31 -16.45 -5.27
N LEU A 147 -11.64 -16.53 -5.37
CA LEU A 147 -12.42 -15.75 -6.32
C LEU A 147 -12.83 -14.41 -5.71
N TYR A 148 -12.68 -13.36 -6.50
CA TYR A 148 -13.15 -12.01 -6.24
C TYR A 148 -14.17 -11.64 -7.32
N VAL A 149 -15.33 -11.09 -6.92
CA VAL A 149 -16.41 -10.76 -7.85
C VAL A 149 -16.97 -9.37 -7.55
N LEU A 150 -17.01 -8.53 -8.58
CA LEU A 150 -17.62 -7.21 -8.57
C LEU A 150 -18.74 -7.18 -9.62
N PRO A 151 -19.95 -7.59 -9.24
CA PRO A 151 -21.10 -7.55 -10.14
C PRO A 151 -21.63 -6.13 -10.29
N SER A 152 -22.18 -5.81 -11.44
CA SER A 152 -23.01 -4.62 -11.67
C SER A 152 -24.38 -5.11 -12.15
N LYS A 153 -25.20 -4.24 -12.73
CA LYS A 153 -26.48 -4.69 -13.29
C LYS A 153 -26.31 -5.55 -14.54
N ASP A 154 -25.43 -5.11 -15.44
CA ASP A 154 -25.32 -5.67 -16.80
C ASP A 154 -23.95 -6.33 -17.05
N LYS A 155 -22.98 -6.12 -16.16
CA LYS A 155 -21.60 -6.61 -16.28
C LYS A 155 -21.12 -7.24 -14.99
N VAL A 156 -20.12 -8.11 -15.08
CA VAL A 156 -19.43 -8.65 -13.92
C VAL A 156 -17.93 -8.65 -14.14
N PHE A 157 -17.18 -8.14 -13.17
CA PHE A 157 -15.74 -8.37 -13.07
C PHE A 157 -15.48 -9.55 -12.14
N ILE A 158 -14.72 -10.52 -12.62
CA ILE A 158 -14.40 -11.75 -11.89
C ILE A 158 -12.90 -11.99 -11.96
N GLU A 159 -12.30 -12.31 -10.82
CA GLU A 159 -10.86 -12.48 -10.71
C GLU A 159 -10.46 -13.64 -9.82
N GLU A 160 -9.54 -14.48 -10.30
CA GLU A 160 -8.86 -15.47 -9.48
C GLU A 160 -7.55 -14.89 -8.95
N THR A 161 -7.42 -14.83 -7.63
CA THR A 161 -6.29 -14.21 -6.93
C THR A 161 -5.59 -15.19 -6.00
N CYS A 162 -4.28 -15.34 -6.17
CA CYS A 162 -3.41 -15.93 -5.16
C CYS A 162 -3.15 -14.89 -4.06
N LEU A 163 -3.62 -15.15 -2.84
CA LEU A 163 -3.59 -14.19 -1.73
C LEU A 163 -2.18 -13.66 -1.42
N VAL A 164 -1.25 -14.58 -1.17
CA VAL A 164 0.15 -14.27 -0.89
C VAL A 164 0.99 -15.54 -1.12
N SER A 165 2.15 -15.36 -1.74
CA SER A 165 3.09 -16.46 -2.02
C SER A 165 4.53 -15.95 -2.11
N LYS A 166 5.51 -16.79 -1.79
CA LYS A 166 6.94 -16.49 -2.02
C LYS A 166 7.35 -16.60 -3.49
N VAL A 167 6.49 -17.17 -4.33
CA VAL A 167 6.66 -17.26 -5.78
C VAL A 167 5.50 -16.60 -6.51
N GLN A 168 5.75 -16.04 -7.69
CA GLN A 168 4.70 -15.52 -8.55
C GLN A 168 3.95 -16.69 -9.19
N VAL A 169 2.66 -16.85 -8.89
CA VAL A 169 1.84 -17.85 -9.58
C VAL A 169 1.61 -17.35 -11.02
N PRO A 170 1.89 -18.18 -12.05
CA PRO A 170 1.74 -17.75 -13.45
C PRO A 170 0.30 -17.37 -13.80
N PHE A 171 0.13 -16.37 -14.66
CA PHE A 171 -1.20 -15.92 -15.12
C PHE A 171 -1.97 -17.03 -15.82
N ASP A 172 -1.33 -17.87 -16.62
CA ASP A 172 -2.00 -19.00 -17.30
C ASP A 172 -2.60 -20.00 -16.30
N GLU A 173 -1.92 -20.22 -15.16
CA GLU A 173 -2.44 -21.08 -14.11
C GLU A 173 -3.66 -20.41 -13.44
N LEU A 174 -3.61 -19.11 -13.14
CA LEU A 174 -4.76 -18.38 -12.58
C LEU A 174 -5.93 -18.31 -13.56
N LYS A 175 -5.68 -18.09 -14.85
CA LYS A 175 -6.66 -18.16 -15.93
C LYS A 175 -7.35 -19.52 -15.96
N ARG A 176 -6.57 -20.61 -15.98
CA ARG A 176 -7.11 -21.99 -15.93
C ARG A 176 -8.00 -22.22 -14.70
N ARG A 177 -7.59 -21.72 -13.53
CA ARG A 177 -8.34 -21.84 -12.27
C ARG A 177 -9.66 -21.08 -12.32
N LEU A 178 -9.62 -19.84 -12.80
CA LEU A 178 -10.80 -19.00 -12.98
C LEU A 178 -11.84 -19.74 -13.83
N TYR A 179 -11.46 -20.19 -15.03
CA TYR A 179 -12.37 -20.89 -15.92
C TYR A 179 -12.95 -22.18 -15.33
N ARG A 180 -12.13 -23.00 -14.64
CA ARG A 180 -12.64 -24.20 -13.94
C ARG A 180 -13.63 -23.86 -12.83
N ARG A 181 -13.41 -22.76 -12.12
CA ARG A 181 -14.32 -22.32 -11.06
C ARG A 181 -15.64 -21.83 -11.65
N LEU A 182 -15.60 -21.06 -12.74
CA LEU A 182 -16.81 -20.61 -13.44
C LEU A 182 -17.63 -21.80 -13.96
N GLU A 183 -16.96 -22.83 -14.49
CA GLU A 183 -17.62 -24.09 -14.87
C GLU A 183 -18.29 -24.79 -13.68
N LYS A 184 -17.61 -24.88 -12.53
CA LYS A 184 -18.19 -25.45 -11.29
C LYS A 184 -19.38 -24.65 -10.75
N LEU A 185 -19.41 -23.34 -11.01
CA LEU A 185 -20.53 -22.45 -10.66
C LEU A 185 -21.66 -22.47 -11.70
N ASP A 186 -21.53 -23.28 -12.76
CA ASP A 186 -22.41 -23.29 -13.94
C ASP A 186 -22.59 -21.91 -14.60
N PHE A 187 -21.59 -21.05 -14.46
CA PHE A 187 -21.56 -19.75 -15.12
C PHE A 187 -20.86 -19.86 -16.47
N LYS A 188 -21.67 -19.88 -17.53
CA LYS A 188 -21.22 -20.00 -18.92
C LYS A 188 -21.43 -18.68 -19.65
N PHE A 189 -20.46 -18.28 -20.45
CA PHE A 189 -20.51 -17.10 -21.29
C PHE A 189 -19.70 -17.34 -22.57
N ASP A 190 -20.01 -16.60 -23.62
CA ASP A 190 -19.23 -16.58 -24.85
C ASP A 190 -18.00 -15.68 -24.66
N GLN A 191 -16.83 -16.12 -25.14
CA GLN A 191 -15.58 -15.37 -25.02
C GLN A 191 -15.66 -13.96 -25.66
N SER A 192 -16.52 -13.76 -26.66
CA SER A 192 -16.77 -12.44 -27.26
C SER A 192 -17.44 -11.43 -26.33
N GLN A 193 -17.99 -11.88 -25.20
CA GLN A 193 -18.57 -11.02 -24.16
C GLN A 193 -17.51 -10.43 -23.22
N ILE A 194 -16.25 -10.86 -23.32
CA ILE A 194 -15.16 -10.29 -22.52
C ILE A 194 -14.88 -8.87 -23.02
N ILE A 195 -15.07 -7.90 -22.12
CA ILE A 195 -14.80 -6.47 -22.35
C ILE A 195 -13.32 -6.19 -22.12
N GLU A 196 -12.73 -6.80 -21.09
CA GLU A 196 -11.36 -6.58 -20.67
C GLU A 196 -10.77 -7.79 -19.94
N GLU A 197 -9.46 -8.03 -20.14
CA GLU A 197 -8.67 -8.94 -19.30
C GLU A 197 -7.70 -8.12 -18.43
N GLU A 198 -7.61 -8.43 -17.13
CA GLU A 198 -6.67 -7.83 -16.20
C GLU A 198 -5.71 -8.89 -15.63
N ALA A 199 -4.43 -8.56 -15.58
CA ALA A 199 -3.41 -9.40 -14.94
C ALA A 199 -2.51 -8.52 -14.07
N SER A 200 -2.26 -8.95 -12.83
CA SER A 200 -1.48 -8.15 -11.87
C SER A 200 -0.51 -8.98 -11.04
N TRP A 201 0.68 -8.43 -10.85
CA TRP A 201 1.69 -8.88 -9.88
C TRP A 201 1.93 -7.77 -8.88
N ILE A 202 1.48 -7.97 -7.64
CA ILE A 202 1.63 -7.00 -6.57
C ILE A 202 2.69 -7.52 -5.60
N PRO A 203 3.87 -6.87 -5.51
CA PRO A 203 4.83 -7.17 -4.47
C PRO A 203 4.26 -6.75 -3.11
N LEU A 204 4.24 -7.70 -2.18
CA LEU A 204 3.76 -7.56 -0.82
C LEU A 204 4.95 -7.46 0.13
N GLY A 205 5.16 -6.26 0.69
CA GLY A 205 6.26 -5.99 1.61
C GLY A 205 7.64 -5.97 0.92
N GLY A 206 8.60 -6.68 1.50
CA GLY A 206 10.02 -6.67 1.12
C GLY A 206 10.80 -5.53 1.79
N SER A 207 12.04 -5.34 1.34
CA SER A 207 12.91 -4.28 1.86
C SER A 207 12.28 -2.90 1.79
N LEU A 208 12.35 -2.17 2.91
CA LEU A 208 11.94 -0.78 3.00
C LEU A 208 13.00 0.15 2.40
N PRO A 209 12.62 1.37 1.95
CA PRO A 209 13.59 2.39 1.62
C PRO A 209 14.52 2.66 2.82
N LYS A 210 15.81 2.82 2.54
CA LYS A 210 16.78 3.27 3.55
C LYS A 210 16.48 4.73 3.86
N VAL A 211 16.21 5.05 5.12
CA VAL A 211 15.86 6.42 5.53
C VAL A 211 16.78 6.92 6.65
N PRO A 212 17.10 8.23 6.69
CA PRO A 212 16.75 9.24 5.68
C PRO A 212 17.63 9.11 4.41
N GLN A 213 17.08 9.53 3.27
CA GLN A 213 17.82 9.72 2.01
C GLN A 213 17.32 11.00 1.30
N GLN A 214 18.13 11.58 0.42
CA GLN A 214 17.81 12.90 -0.15
C GLN A 214 16.65 12.90 -1.14
N VAL A 215 16.53 11.85 -1.95
CA VAL A 215 15.37 11.64 -2.84
C VAL A 215 14.27 10.97 -2.02
N VAL A 216 13.07 11.54 -2.04
CA VAL A 216 11.91 10.98 -1.35
C VAL A 216 11.18 10.03 -2.31
N ALA A 217 10.49 9.04 -1.78
CA ALA A 217 9.53 8.24 -2.55
C ALA A 217 8.12 8.43 -2.01
N PHE A 218 7.11 8.15 -2.82
CA PHE A 218 5.72 8.15 -2.40
C PHE A 218 4.92 7.01 -3.06
N GLY A 219 3.87 6.55 -2.38
CA GLY A 219 3.04 5.45 -2.84
C GLY A 219 3.78 4.10 -2.84
N ALA A 220 3.61 3.30 -3.90
CA ALA A 220 4.21 1.97 -4.00
C ALA A 220 5.75 1.99 -3.96
N ALA A 221 6.40 3.03 -4.50
CA ALA A 221 7.85 3.18 -4.50
C ALA A 221 8.37 3.38 -3.07
N ALA A 222 7.58 4.04 -2.23
CA ALA A 222 7.85 4.20 -0.81
C ALA A 222 7.53 2.94 0.02
N GLY A 223 6.92 1.90 -0.56
CA GLY A 223 6.50 0.71 0.20
C GLY A 223 5.17 0.89 0.94
N LEU A 224 4.30 1.80 0.50
CA LEU A 224 2.98 2.03 1.13
C LEU A 224 1.91 0.98 0.79
N VAL A 225 2.27 -0.06 0.05
CA VAL A 225 1.39 -1.21 -0.26
C VAL A 225 1.22 -2.05 1.00
N HIS A 226 -0.04 -2.36 1.35
CA HIS A 226 -0.36 -3.17 2.52
C HIS A 226 0.07 -4.63 2.29
N PRO A 227 1.05 -5.18 3.05
CA PRO A 227 1.60 -6.52 2.78
C PRO A 227 0.59 -7.66 2.85
N ALA A 228 -0.46 -7.54 3.67
CA ALA A 228 -1.46 -8.61 3.78
C ALA A 228 -2.58 -8.56 2.72
N THR A 229 -2.76 -7.44 2.00
CA THR A 229 -3.95 -7.24 1.13
C THR A 229 -3.64 -6.70 -0.25
N GLY A 230 -2.44 -6.14 -0.48
CA GLY A 230 -2.11 -5.45 -1.72
C GLY A 230 -2.66 -4.01 -1.84
N TYR A 231 -3.42 -3.53 -0.85
CA TYR A 231 -4.04 -2.20 -0.93
C TYR A 231 -3.04 -1.07 -0.78
N SER A 232 -3.13 -0.08 -1.67
CA SER A 232 -2.17 1.03 -1.70
C SER A 232 -2.84 2.41 -1.75
N ILE A 233 -3.98 2.55 -2.44
CA ILE A 233 -4.58 3.86 -2.76
C ILE A 233 -4.98 4.62 -1.49
N ILE A 234 -5.79 3.99 -0.62
CA ILE A 234 -6.31 4.66 0.59
C ILE A 234 -5.18 5.01 1.56
N ASN A 235 -4.17 4.14 1.69
CA ASN A 235 -3.01 4.43 2.53
C ASN A 235 -2.21 5.62 1.95
N SER A 236 -1.97 5.63 0.64
CA SER A 236 -1.28 6.72 -0.04
C SER A 236 -2.03 8.06 0.11
N LEU A 237 -3.35 8.07 -0.06
CA LEU A 237 -4.16 9.29 0.13
C LEU A 237 -4.08 9.82 1.57
N LYS A 238 -4.08 8.94 2.58
CA LYS A 238 -3.91 9.33 3.99
C LYS A 238 -2.52 9.91 4.27
N MET A 239 -1.49 9.36 3.63
CA MET A 239 -0.11 9.82 3.84
C MET A 239 0.23 11.11 3.07
N ALA A 240 -0.59 11.51 2.09
CA ALA A 240 -0.28 12.64 1.23
C ALA A 240 -0.15 13.97 1.98
N GLU A 241 -1.08 14.26 2.89
CA GLU A 241 -1.10 15.51 3.66
C GLU A 241 0.07 15.59 4.66
N PRO A 242 0.30 14.63 5.57
CA PRO A 242 1.44 14.68 6.49
C PRO A 242 2.80 14.78 5.79
N VAL A 243 2.96 14.13 4.63
CA VAL A 243 4.19 14.20 3.83
C VAL A 243 4.35 15.57 3.18
N ALA A 244 3.29 16.11 2.58
CA ALA A 244 3.32 17.43 1.97
C ALA A 244 3.61 18.54 3.00
N GLU A 245 3.02 18.46 4.19
CA GLU A 245 3.27 19.40 5.30
C GLU A 245 4.72 19.34 5.79
N ALA A 246 5.28 18.13 5.94
CA ALA A 246 6.67 17.96 6.34
C ALA A 246 7.64 18.54 5.30
N ILE A 247 7.36 18.34 4.01
CA ILE A 247 8.14 18.93 2.91
C ILE A 247 8.05 20.45 2.95
N ALA A 248 6.83 21.00 3.04
CA ALA A 248 6.61 22.43 3.07
C ALA A 248 7.31 23.11 4.25
N SER A 249 7.21 22.52 5.44
CA SER A 249 7.83 23.04 6.66
C SER A 249 9.36 23.05 6.56
N GLY A 250 9.97 21.96 6.08
CA GLY A 250 11.42 21.91 5.88
C GLY A 250 11.91 22.89 4.81
N LEU A 251 11.14 23.11 3.73
CA LEU A 251 11.49 24.09 2.71
C LEU A 251 11.37 25.54 3.19
N GLN A 252 10.56 25.80 4.22
CA GLN A 252 10.36 27.12 4.83
C GLN A 252 11.39 27.42 5.93
N SER A 253 11.93 26.39 6.61
CA SER A 253 12.89 26.60 7.71
C SER A 253 14.22 27.18 7.25
N ASP A 254 14.63 26.88 6.01
CA ASP A 254 15.83 27.43 5.39
C ASP A 254 15.67 27.44 3.87
N MET A 255 16.22 28.45 3.19
CA MET A 255 16.13 28.58 1.72
C MET A 255 17.26 27.85 0.99
N GLY A 256 18.30 27.43 1.71
CA GLY A 256 19.46 26.72 1.16
C GLY A 256 19.34 25.19 1.21
N ALA A 257 20.53 24.56 1.23
CA ALA A 257 20.72 23.12 1.24
C ALA A 257 20.14 22.45 2.50
N MET A 258 20.16 23.17 3.63
CA MET A 258 19.71 22.66 4.91
C MET A 258 18.20 22.45 4.87
N GLY A 259 17.43 23.43 4.36
CA GLY A 259 15.97 23.29 4.23
C GLY A 259 15.55 22.16 3.30
N SER A 260 16.28 21.94 2.20
CA SER A 260 16.07 20.78 1.33
C SER A 260 16.28 19.45 2.07
N THR A 261 17.35 19.34 2.84
CA THR A 261 17.67 18.14 3.63
C THR A 261 16.62 17.90 4.72
N THR A 262 16.23 18.95 5.44
CA THR A 262 15.17 18.91 6.45
C THR A 262 13.83 18.49 5.84
N ALA A 263 13.48 19.00 4.65
CA ALA A 263 12.25 18.62 3.95
C ALA A 263 12.24 17.12 3.58
N SER A 264 13.32 16.61 2.99
CA SER A 264 13.42 15.18 2.64
C SER A 264 13.43 14.29 3.89
N ALA A 265 14.16 14.67 4.94
CA ALA A 265 14.19 13.92 6.21
C ALA A 265 12.82 13.92 6.90
N GLY A 266 12.13 15.06 6.92
CA GLY A 266 10.77 15.19 7.45
C GLY A 266 9.76 14.33 6.69
N ALA A 267 9.82 14.34 5.35
CA ALA A 267 9.00 13.47 4.52
C ALA A 267 9.22 11.99 4.83
N TRP A 268 10.48 11.56 4.92
CA TRP A 268 10.80 10.19 5.29
C TRP A 268 10.40 9.84 6.72
N LYS A 269 10.48 10.76 7.67
CA LYS A 269 9.98 10.56 9.03
C LYS A 269 8.46 10.40 9.06
N ALA A 270 7.74 11.15 8.23
CA ALA A 270 6.29 10.98 8.09
C ALA A 270 5.92 9.61 7.50
N ILE A 271 6.65 9.15 6.47
CA ILE A 271 6.41 7.85 5.82
C ILE A 271 6.87 6.68 6.69
N TRP A 272 8.13 6.69 7.14
CA TRP A 272 8.82 5.59 7.80
C TRP A 272 9.37 5.96 9.18
N GLY A 273 8.58 6.74 9.95
CA GLY A 273 8.76 6.87 11.38
C GLY A 273 8.56 5.53 12.12
N ALA A 274 8.96 5.51 13.40
CA ALA A 274 8.95 4.32 14.25
C ALA A 274 7.60 3.56 14.23
N GLU A 275 6.48 4.28 14.33
CA GLU A 275 5.14 3.70 14.28
C GLU A 275 4.86 2.94 12.97
N ASN A 276 5.14 3.55 11.81
CA ASN A 276 4.90 2.91 10.52
C ASN A 276 5.84 1.72 10.28
N ARG A 277 7.08 1.79 10.79
CA ARG A 277 8.03 0.66 10.76
C ARG A 277 7.55 -0.52 11.62
N ARG A 278 7.05 -0.27 12.83
CA ARG A 278 6.46 -1.31 13.70
C ARG A 278 5.25 -1.98 13.05
N LYS A 279 4.32 -1.19 12.50
CA LYS A 279 3.17 -1.72 11.76
C LYS A 279 3.60 -2.55 10.54
N MET A 280 4.55 -2.06 9.76
CA MET A 280 5.06 -2.77 8.60
C MET A 280 5.69 -4.12 8.98
N ALA A 281 6.53 -4.16 10.03
CA ALA A 281 7.10 -5.40 10.53
C ALA A 281 6.00 -6.42 10.92
N PHE A 282 4.93 -5.95 11.57
CA PHE A 282 3.79 -6.80 11.91
C PHE A 282 3.05 -7.31 10.67
N TYR A 283 2.84 -6.45 9.66
CA TYR A 283 2.18 -6.88 8.42
C TYR A 283 3.03 -7.85 7.60
N GLN A 284 4.35 -7.69 7.59
CA GLN A 284 5.27 -8.63 6.95
C GLN A 284 5.27 -9.98 7.68
N PHE A 285 5.27 -9.97 9.02
CA PHE A 285 5.08 -11.17 9.83
C PHE A 285 3.77 -11.90 9.47
N GLY A 286 2.65 -11.18 9.41
CA GLY A 286 1.36 -11.75 9.03
C GLY A 286 1.33 -12.29 7.60
N SER A 287 1.95 -11.59 6.66
CA SER A 287 2.09 -12.03 5.27
C SER A 287 2.87 -13.34 5.18
N ASP A 288 3.99 -13.45 5.89
CA ASP A 288 4.84 -14.63 5.89
C ASP A 288 4.19 -15.83 6.59
N LEU A 289 3.45 -15.58 7.66
CA LEU A 289 2.59 -16.57 8.31
C LEU A 289 1.57 -17.16 7.33
N ILE A 290 0.79 -16.31 6.66
CA ILE A 290 -0.27 -16.72 5.74
C ILE A 290 0.32 -17.49 4.55
N ALA A 291 1.47 -17.05 4.01
CA ALA A 291 2.12 -17.70 2.88
C ALA A 291 2.56 -19.16 3.16
N LYS A 292 2.71 -19.54 4.43
CA LYS A 292 3.11 -20.89 4.85
C LYS A 292 1.91 -21.79 5.20
N MET A 293 0.71 -21.22 5.35
CA MET A 293 -0.46 -21.97 5.79
C MET A 293 -1.01 -22.87 4.68
N PRO A 294 -1.29 -24.16 4.96
CA PRO A 294 -2.13 -24.95 4.07
C PRO A 294 -3.56 -24.41 4.06
N LEU A 295 -4.34 -24.81 3.05
CA LEU A 295 -5.70 -24.32 2.86
C LEU A 295 -6.58 -24.47 4.10
N GLY A 296 -6.53 -25.61 4.79
CA GLY A 296 -7.29 -25.85 6.03
C GLY A 296 -6.99 -24.78 7.09
N THR A 297 -5.72 -24.59 7.43
CA THR A 297 -5.29 -23.58 8.41
C THR A 297 -5.58 -22.14 7.94
N LEU A 298 -5.45 -21.87 6.63
CA LEU A 298 -5.80 -20.56 6.05
C LEU A 298 -7.30 -20.26 6.20
N ARG A 299 -8.17 -21.26 6.01
CA ARG A 299 -9.61 -21.13 6.24
C ARG A 299 -9.92 -20.84 7.69
N GLU A 300 -9.25 -21.53 8.63
CA GLU A 300 -9.37 -21.22 10.06
C GLU A 300 -8.90 -19.81 10.38
N PHE A 301 -7.77 -19.37 9.82
CA PHE A 301 -7.27 -18.00 9.96
C PHE A 301 -8.34 -16.98 9.52
N MET A 302 -8.90 -17.13 8.31
CA MET A 302 -9.90 -16.20 7.80
C MET A 302 -11.18 -16.22 8.63
N ARG A 303 -11.61 -17.41 9.09
CA ARG A 303 -12.81 -17.55 9.92
C ARG A 303 -12.65 -16.84 11.26
N THR A 304 -11.50 -17.03 11.91
CA THR A 304 -11.17 -16.35 13.16
C THR A 304 -11.01 -14.85 12.93
N PHE A 305 -10.36 -14.43 11.84
CA PHE A 305 -10.13 -13.02 11.55
C PHE A 305 -11.44 -12.23 11.35
N TYR A 306 -12.38 -12.75 10.56
CA TYR A 306 -13.67 -12.08 10.33
C TYR A 306 -14.65 -12.21 11.50
N SER A 307 -14.41 -13.12 12.46
CA SER A 307 -15.20 -13.22 13.69
C SER A 307 -14.73 -12.26 14.81
N LEU A 308 -13.57 -11.63 14.65
CA LEU A 308 -13.10 -10.60 15.57
C LEU A 308 -14.05 -9.39 15.61
N PRO A 309 -14.02 -8.59 16.69
CA PRO A 309 -14.76 -7.33 16.75
C PRO A 309 -14.54 -6.46 15.49
N PRO A 310 -15.60 -5.88 14.88
CA PRO A 310 -15.50 -5.17 13.60
C PRO A 310 -14.46 -4.06 13.56
N ASN A 311 -14.24 -3.34 14.66
CA ASN A 311 -13.23 -2.29 14.77
C ASN A 311 -11.81 -2.82 14.58
N ILE A 312 -11.53 -4.07 14.97
CA ILE A 312 -10.19 -4.68 14.89
C ILE A 312 -9.90 -5.09 13.45
N TRP A 313 -10.66 -6.02 12.88
CA TRP A 313 -10.35 -6.51 11.53
C TRP A 313 -10.57 -5.42 10.46
N LYS A 314 -11.59 -4.55 10.61
CA LYS A 314 -11.76 -3.42 9.67
C LYS A 314 -10.62 -2.44 9.80
N GLY A 315 -10.15 -2.19 11.02
CA GLY A 315 -8.99 -1.37 11.31
C GLY A 315 -7.73 -1.90 10.64
N PHE A 316 -7.49 -3.21 10.74
CA PHE A 316 -6.35 -3.90 10.12
C PHE A 316 -6.33 -3.68 8.61
N LEU A 317 -7.42 -4.06 7.91
CA LEU A 317 -7.53 -3.92 6.45
C LEU A 317 -7.49 -2.47 5.94
N SER A 318 -7.64 -1.47 6.81
CA SER A 318 -7.66 -0.04 6.44
C SER A 318 -6.44 0.74 6.95
N HIS A 319 -5.42 0.03 7.45
CA HIS A 319 -4.19 0.62 7.99
C HIS A 319 -4.45 1.61 9.16
N ARG A 320 -5.55 1.41 9.92
CA ARG A 320 -5.97 2.30 11.02
C ARG A 320 -5.55 1.84 12.41
N LEU A 321 -5.14 0.57 12.56
CA LEU A 321 -4.64 0.09 13.84
C LEU A 321 -3.25 0.67 14.09
N THR A 322 -3.02 1.15 15.30
CA THR A 322 -1.68 1.48 15.80
C THR A 322 -0.93 0.21 16.18
N SER A 323 0.40 0.27 16.29
CA SER A 323 1.20 -0.90 16.66
C SER A 323 0.79 -1.53 18.00
N PRO A 324 0.41 -0.77 19.06
CA PRO A 324 -0.12 -1.38 20.27
C PRO A 324 -1.45 -2.12 20.05
N MET A 325 -2.30 -1.68 19.11
CA MET A 325 -3.57 -2.36 18.80
C MET A 325 -3.38 -3.65 17.99
N LEU A 326 -2.23 -3.83 17.33
CA LEU A 326 -1.89 -5.06 16.62
C LEU A 326 -1.59 -6.23 17.58
N VAL A 327 -1.16 -5.94 18.81
CA VAL A 327 -0.91 -6.97 19.83
C VAL A 327 -2.20 -7.67 20.27
N PRO A 328 -3.27 -6.96 20.70
CA PRO A 328 -4.58 -7.57 20.93
C PRO A 328 -5.12 -8.34 19.74
N LEU A 329 -4.90 -7.88 18.50
CA LEU A 329 -5.29 -8.63 17.30
C LEU A 329 -4.60 -10.00 17.28
N ALA A 330 -3.27 -10.05 17.44
CA ALA A 330 -2.52 -11.30 17.48
C ALA A 330 -2.99 -12.22 18.62
N LEU A 331 -3.23 -11.67 19.81
CA LEU A 331 -3.70 -12.42 20.97
C LEU A 331 -5.11 -12.99 20.76
N LEU A 332 -6.02 -12.23 20.16
CA LEU A 332 -7.38 -12.70 19.84
C LEU A 332 -7.36 -13.79 18.75
N MET A 333 -6.50 -13.63 17.73
CA MET A 333 -6.27 -14.68 16.73
C MET A 333 -5.77 -15.97 17.36
N PHE A 334 -4.87 -15.89 18.35
CA PHE A 334 -4.38 -17.05 19.10
C PHE A 334 -5.45 -17.67 20.01
N ALA A 335 -6.19 -16.84 20.76
CA ALA A 335 -7.20 -17.29 21.71
C ALA A 335 -8.37 -18.00 21.02
N TYR A 336 -8.88 -17.41 19.93
CA TYR A 336 -10.02 -17.93 19.17
C TYR A 336 -9.64 -18.90 18.04
N GLY A 337 -8.36 -18.99 17.68
CA GLY A 337 -7.87 -19.96 16.70
C GLY A 337 -7.96 -21.40 17.20
N ASN A 338 -8.05 -22.35 16.28
CA ASN A 338 -7.90 -23.77 16.60
C ASN A 338 -6.41 -24.12 16.82
N ASP A 339 -6.12 -25.37 17.17
CA ASP A 339 -4.75 -25.80 17.49
C ASP A 339 -3.79 -25.67 16.30
N ASP A 340 -4.24 -25.94 15.07
CA ASP A 340 -3.43 -25.74 13.87
C ASP A 340 -3.01 -24.27 13.68
N LEU A 341 -3.95 -23.34 13.86
CA LEU A 341 -3.67 -21.91 13.77
C LEU A 341 -2.76 -21.44 14.91
N ARG A 342 -2.98 -21.92 16.14
CA ARG A 342 -2.10 -21.62 17.28
C ARG A 342 -0.67 -22.10 17.03
N MET A 343 -0.52 -23.32 16.52
CA MET A 343 0.80 -23.87 16.17
C MET A 343 1.47 -23.06 15.06
N ALA A 344 0.73 -22.65 14.02
CA ALA A 344 1.26 -21.80 12.97
C ALA A 344 1.76 -20.45 13.52
N LEU A 345 0.97 -19.80 14.39
CA LEU A 345 1.34 -18.53 15.04
C LEU A 345 2.62 -18.67 15.90
N VAL A 346 2.71 -19.72 16.72
CA VAL A 346 3.87 -19.98 17.58
C VAL A 346 5.11 -20.30 16.74
N SER A 347 4.95 -21.13 15.70
CA SER A 347 6.03 -21.48 14.79
C SER A 347 6.57 -20.25 14.06
N GLU A 348 5.70 -19.34 13.62
CA GLU A 348 6.15 -18.11 12.94
C GLU A 348 6.85 -17.16 13.90
N LEU A 349 6.37 -17.04 15.14
CA LEU A 349 7.02 -16.24 16.18
C LEU A 349 8.44 -16.74 16.50
N ALA A 350 8.68 -18.05 16.41
CA ALA A 350 10.00 -18.66 16.56
C ALA A 350 10.89 -18.58 15.30
N SER A 351 10.36 -18.06 14.19
CA SER A 351 11.07 -17.97 12.91
C SER A 351 11.91 -16.68 12.79
N PRO A 352 12.77 -16.54 11.74
CA PRO A 352 13.46 -15.29 11.46
C PRO A 352 12.52 -14.07 11.31
N ALA A 353 11.30 -14.26 10.81
CA ALA A 353 10.31 -13.19 10.71
C ALA A 353 9.85 -12.73 12.10
N GLY A 354 9.66 -13.65 13.03
CA GLY A 354 9.35 -13.34 14.43
C GLY A 354 10.50 -12.61 15.13
N ALA A 355 11.75 -13.06 14.93
CA ALA A 355 12.93 -12.36 15.43
C ALA A 355 13.04 -10.93 14.88
N SER A 356 12.77 -10.74 13.59
CA SER A 356 12.77 -9.41 12.97
C SER A 356 11.66 -8.52 13.52
N LEU A 357 10.44 -9.04 13.71
CA LEU A 357 9.34 -8.30 14.33
C LEU A 357 9.72 -7.81 15.74
N ILE A 358 10.24 -8.71 16.57
CA ILE A 358 10.64 -8.41 17.95
C ILE A 358 11.74 -7.34 17.94
N LYS A 359 12.77 -7.52 17.11
CA LYS A 359 13.86 -6.55 16.96
C LYS A 359 13.34 -5.17 16.57
N THR A 360 12.49 -5.06 15.55
CA THR A 360 11.95 -3.77 15.10
C THR A 360 11.11 -3.08 16.17
N ILE A 361 10.34 -3.84 16.97
CA ILE A 361 9.58 -3.28 18.09
C ILE A 361 10.52 -2.65 19.13
N PHE A 362 11.61 -3.33 19.49
CA PHE A 362 12.57 -2.83 20.47
C PHE A 362 13.47 -1.71 19.94
N ASP A 363 13.96 -1.80 18.70
CA ASP A 363 14.81 -0.78 18.07
C ASP A 363 14.04 0.54 17.89
N ALA A 364 12.77 0.47 17.48
CA ALA A 364 11.91 1.63 17.36
C ALA A 364 11.66 2.33 18.71
N GLN A 365 11.54 1.54 19.80
CA GLN A 365 11.39 2.06 21.15
C GLN A 365 12.68 2.77 21.63
N GLY A 366 13.85 2.20 21.32
CA GLY A 366 15.15 2.79 21.64
C GLY A 366 15.39 4.11 20.90
N ALA A 367 15.05 4.17 19.60
CA ALA A 367 15.20 5.36 18.77
C ALA A 367 14.24 6.50 19.18
N GLU A 368 12.99 6.19 19.54
CA GLU A 368 12.04 7.19 20.08
C GLU A 368 12.54 7.75 21.41
N ASN A 369 13.04 6.91 22.31
CA ASN A 369 13.60 7.35 23.60
C ASN A 369 14.85 8.23 23.42
N ALA A 370 15.73 7.89 22.48
CA ALA A 370 16.92 8.68 22.17
C ALA A 370 16.55 10.05 21.55
N ALA A 371 15.62 10.07 20.60
CA ALA A 371 15.17 11.31 19.96
C ALA A 371 14.41 12.23 20.92
N HIS A 372 13.65 11.68 21.87
CA HIS A 372 13.01 12.47 22.92
C HIS A 372 14.04 13.12 23.85
N ASN A 373 15.06 12.37 24.26
CA ASN A 373 16.16 12.90 25.07
C ASN A 373 16.98 13.96 24.32
N GLU A 374 17.26 13.79 23.02
CA GLU A 374 17.95 14.80 22.21
C GLU A 374 17.10 16.07 22.00
N ALA A 375 15.78 15.93 21.78
CA ALA A 375 14.88 17.07 21.68
C ALA A 375 14.78 17.85 23.01
N ASP A 376 14.77 17.16 24.14
CA ASP A 376 14.80 17.79 25.47
C ASP A 376 16.14 18.50 25.75
N LEU A 377 17.25 17.97 25.24
CA LEU A 377 18.57 18.62 25.33
C LEU A 377 18.64 19.86 24.43
N LEU A 378 18.15 19.77 23.19
CA LEU A 378 18.12 20.90 22.26
C LEU A 378 17.14 22.00 22.70
N ALA A 379 16.01 21.64 23.31
CA ALA A 379 15.07 22.62 23.87
C ALA A 379 15.68 23.38 25.06
N ARG A 380 16.54 22.74 25.86
CA ARG A 380 17.30 23.40 26.94
C ARG A 380 18.37 24.34 26.39
N ASP A 381 19.07 23.92 25.33
CA ASP A 381 20.07 24.77 24.67
C ASP A 381 19.42 25.96 23.93
N GLU A 382 18.22 25.80 23.34
CA GLU A 382 17.44 26.89 22.77
C GLU A 382 16.89 27.85 23.83
N GLU A 383 16.48 27.35 25.00
CA GLU A 383 16.04 28.20 26.13
C GLU A 383 17.20 29.04 26.68
N ASP A 384 18.40 28.45 26.78
CA ASP A 384 19.65 29.14 27.14
C ASP A 384 20.11 30.13 26.05
N ALA A 385 19.89 29.81 24.78
CA ALA A 385 20.18 30.70 23.65
C ALA A 385 19.17 31.85 23.52
N ASP A 386 17.87 31.63 23.79
CA ASP A 386 16.84 32.68 23.77
C ASP A 386 17.03 33.66 24.96
N LEU A 387 17.54 33.16 26.09
CA LEU A 387 18.05 33.98 27.20
C LEU A 387 19.23 34.88 26.79
N MET A 388 20.11 34.39 25.91
CA MET A 388 21.22 35.17 25.34
C MET A 388 20.77 36.15 24.25
N ILE A 389 19.84 35.77 23.38
CA ILE A 389 19.38 36.58 22.23
C ILE A 389 18.45 37.71 22.69
N ARG A 390 17.63 37.52 23.73
CA ARG A 390 16.84 38.61 24.35
C ARG A 390 17.70 39.73 24.94
N ARG A 391 19.02 39.52 25.10
CA ARG A 391 19.96 40.58 25.48
C ARG A 391 20.49 41.40 24.30
N VAL A 392 20.24 41.03 23.03
CA VAL A 392 20.85 41.69 21.87
C VAL A 392 19.85 41.95 20.71
N SER A 393 19.06 43.01 20.87
CA SER A 393 18.42 43.88 19.83
C SER A 393 17.37 43.36 18.81
N PRO A 394 16.41 44.22 18.36
CA PRO A 394 15.32 43.83 17.45
C PRO A 394 15.35 44.44 16.02
N LEU A 395 14.48 43.88 15.17
CA LEU A 395 13.82 44.40 13.94
C LEU A 395 14.43 44.04 12.57
N ARG A 396 13.68 43.25 11.76
CA ARG A 396 13.07 43.67 10.47
C ARG A 396 12.20 42.57 9.80
N GLU A 397 11.10 43.00 9.19
CA GLU A 397 10.20 42.23 8.31
C GLU A 397 10.53 42.43 6.79
N PRO A 398 10.00 41.56 5.89
CA PRO A 398 10.46 41.37 4.51
C PRO A 398 9.49 41.85 3.39
N LEU A 399 9.98 41.92 2.15
CA LEU A 399 9.18 42.26 0.95
C LEU A 399 9.06 41.08 -0.05
N LYS A 400 7.86 40.97 -0.66
CA LYS A 400 7.32 39.94 -1.58
C LYS A 400 7.31 40.38 -3.05
N GLY A 401 7.21 39.41 -3.98
CA GLY A 401 6.70 39.53 -5.37
C GLY A 401 7.11 38.30 -6.21
N VAL A 402 6.28 37.38 -6.76
CA VAL A 402 5.03 37.30 -7.57
C VAL A 402 5.25 37.35 -9.10
N PHE A 403 4.70 36.33 -9.81
CA PHE A 403 4.14 36.23 -11.20
C PHE A 403 4.55 34.91 -11.91
N ARG A 404 3.68 33.92 -12.17
CA ARG A 404 2.53 33.69 -13.11
C ARG A 404 2.94 33.12 -14.50
N ARG A 405 2.05 32.34 -15.11
CA ARG A 405 2.26 31.05 -15.81
C ARG A 405 1.32 30.95 -17.02
N GLU A 406 1.70 30.25 -18.09
CA GLU A 406 0.81 29.85 -19.21
C GLU A 406 1.01 28.36 -19.62
N GLN A 407 -0.01 27.81 -20.30
CA GLN A 407 -0.44 26.40 -20.46
C GLN A 407 -0.12 25.78 -21.83
N LEU A 408 -0.30 24.44 -21.98
CA LEU A 408 -1.05 23.68 -23.04
C LEU A 408 -0.63 22.17 -23.09
N SER A 409 -1.50 21.19 -22.76
CA SER A 409 -2.32 20.22 -23.58
C SER A 409 -1.58 18.91 -24.03
N GLU A 410 -1.80 17.73 -23.40
CA GLU A 410 -2.68 16.54 -23.74
C GLU A 410 -2.11 15.59 -24.84
N SER A 411 -2.02 14.23 -24.80
CA SER A 411 -2.84 13.13 -24.21
C SER A 411 -2.21 11.70 -24.42
N GLY A 412 -2.56 10.64 -23.62
CA GLY A 412 -2.18 9.20 -23.83
C GLY A 412 -2.71 8.16 -22.78
N PRO A 413 -2.79 6.82 -23.06
CA PRO A 413 -3.80 5.86 -22.52
C PRO A 413 -3.47 5.04 -21.23
N SER A 414 -4.46 4.31 -20.68
CA SER A 414 -4.62 3.82 -19.28
C SER A 414 -4.75 2.28 -19.08
N GLY A 415 -4.07 1.66 -18.08
CA GLY A 415 -4.25 0.24 -17.57
C GLY A 415 -5.37 0.08 -16.52
N PHE A 416 -5.39 -0.86 -15.52
CA PHE A 416 -6.23 -0.98 -14.24
C PHE A 416 -5.40 -0.83 -12.90
N ALA A 417 -5.99 -0.65 -11.69
CA ALA A 417 -5.31 -0.31 -10.40
C ALA A 417 -6.25 -0.50 -9.18
N LYS A 418 -5.83 -1.31 -8.21
CA LYS A 418 -6.59 -1.72 -7.03
C LYS A 418 -6.20 -0.99 -5.75
#